data_AF-A0A0G0DFA7-F1
#
_entry.id   AF-A0A0G0DFA7-F1
#
_cell.length_a   1.000
_cell.length_b   1.000
_cell.length_c   1.000
_cell.angle_alpha   90.00
_cell.angle_beta   90.00
_cell.angle_gamma   90.00
#
_symmetry.space_group_name_H-M   'P 1'
#
loop_
_entity.id
_entity.type
_entity.pdbx_description
1 polymer ?
#
loop_
_entity_poly.entity_id
_entity_poly.type
_entity_poly.pdbx_seq_one_letter_code
_entity_poly.pdbx_strand_id
1 'polypeptide(L)'
;MPKAKNTTMSETSSVSSQSNNVLYVMMAVITVFSIYLFVKVMTLEKKVASGGSGTTVQQESPLKVDNLKKYAKELKLNTGKFNKCLDDGAKKAAVEAQTAYGSSVGVQGTPGFFINGRFLAGAFPFEFFKEIIDKELAGTGSTDCTAYSTELQKYCSDPQNQAFNPVPKEVDVKNAQVKGPKTAKVTVVEFSDFECPFCIRAFPTVEQILKEYKNDVRFYFMQFPLTQIHPNAQKAAEASLCAADQGKFWEFHDKLFTLESAQ
;
A
#
# COMPACT_ATOMS: atom_id res chain seq x y z
N MET A 1 -56.83 0.70 -62.92
CA MET A 1 -57.05 1.25 -64.28
C MET A 1 -56.60 2.72 -64.30
N PRO A 2 -56.15 3.24 -65.45
CA PRO A 2 -54.87 3.95 -65.62
C PRO A 2 -54.98 5.48 -65.75
N LYS A 3 -53.88 6.23 -65.57
CA LYS A 3 -53.22 7.03 -66.63
C LYS A 3 -52.19 8.03 -66.08
N ALA A 4 -51.08 8.12 -66.82
CA ALA A 4 -50.07 9.19 -66.82
C ALA A 4 -50.72 10.58 -67.07
N LYS A 5 -50.06 11.75 -66.90
CA LYS A 5 -48.81 12.20 -67.53
C LYS A 5 -48.48 13.62 -67.02
N ASN A 6 -47.20 14.00 -67.04
CA ASN A 6 -46.59 15.32 -67.25
C ASN A 6 -47.43 16.60 -67.06
N THR A 7 -46.85 17.65 -66.47
CA THR A 7 -46.14 18.71 -67.23
C THR A 7 -45.51 19.72 -66.27
N THR A 8 -44.24 20.04 -66.53
CA THR A 8 -43.40 21.08 -65.94
C THR A 8 -43.96 22.47 -66.24
N MET A 9 -44.01 23.35 -65.25
CA MET A 9 -43.93 24.80 -65.48
C MET A 9 -42.89 25.42 -64.53
N SER A 10 -42.01 26.18 -65.17
CA SER A 10 -40.96 27.01 -64.61
C SER A 10 -41.58 28.29 -64.04
N GLU A 11 -41.21 28.66 -62.82
CA GLU A 11 -41.30 30.04 -62.36
C GLU A 11 -40.04 30.41 -61.59
N THR A 12 -39.19 31.19 -62.26
CA THR A 12 -38.09 31.94 -61.67
C THR A 12 -38.67 33.07 -60.84
N SER A 13 -38.35 33.13 -59.54
CA SER A 13 -38.50 34.34 -58.75
C SER A 13 -37.19 34.67 -58.02
N SER A 14 -36.79 35.91 -58.21
CA SER A 14 -35.62 36.62 -57.71
C SER A 14 -35.51 36.55 -56.19
N VAL A 15 -34.46 35.91 -55.67
CA VAL A 15 -34.03 36.12 -54.27
C VAL A 15 -33.03 37.27 -54.25
N SER A 16 -33.48 38.32 -53.58
CA SER A 16 -32.88 39.63 -53.35
C SER A 16 -31.54 39.56 -52.62
N SER A 17 -30.75 40.64 -52.74
CA SER A 17 -29.42 40.88 -52.14
C SER A 17 -29.33 40.73 -50.61
N GLN A 18 -30.41 40.37 -49.93
CA GLN A 18 -30.48 40.18 -48.48
C GLN A 18 -29.89 38.83 -48.03
N SER A 19 -29.91 37.80 -48.91
CA SER A 19 -29.29 36.50 -48.65
C SER A 19 -27.76 36.55 -48.63
N ASN A 20 -27.16 37.43 -49.44
CA ASN A 20 -25.70 37.55 -49.54
C ASN A 20 -25.11 38.10 -48.23
N ASN A 21 -25.73 39.12 -47.63
CA ASN A 21 -25.23 39.68 -46.36
C ASN A 21 -25.33 38.69 -45.20
N VAL A 22 -26.42 37.92 -45.12
CA VAL A 22 -26.57 36.87 -44.10
C VAL A 22 -25.56 35.74 -44.33
N LEU A 23 -25.33 35.35 -45.59
CA LEU A 23 -24.32 34.35 -45.93
C LEU A 23 -22.90 34.84 -45.62
N TYR A 24 -22.57 36.10 -45.90
CA TYR A 24 -21.27 36.69 -45.54
C TYR A 24 -21.07 36.78 -44.02
N VAL A 25 -22.11 37.16 -43.27
CA VAL A 25 -22.05 37.19 -41.81
C VAL A 25 -21.89 35.78 -41.24
N MET A 26 -22.61 34.78 -41.75
CA MET A 26 -22.44 33.39 -41.31
C MET A 26 -21.06 32.83 -41.67
N MET A 27 -20.54 33.10 -42.87
CA MET A 27 -19.19 32.71 -43.27
C MET A 27 -18.12 33.41 -42.41
N ALA A 28 -18.30 34.68 -42.06
CA ALA A 28 -17.43 35.41 -41.14
C ALA A 28 -17.46 34.80 -39.72
N VAL A 29 -18.63 34.44 -39.21
CA VAL A 29 -18.76 33.80 -37.89
C VAL A 29 -18.12 32.41 -37.88
N ILE A 30 -18.34 31.60 -38.91
CA ILE A 30 -17.75 30.27 -39.04
C ILE A 30 -16.24 30.34 -39.16
N THR A 31 -15.70 31.29 -39.94
CA THR A 31 -14.25 31.48 -40.08
C THR A 31 -13.62 31.97 -38.79
N VAL A 32 -14.22 32.94 -38.09
CA VAL A 32 -13.74 33.40 -36.78
C VAL A 32 -13.81 32.27 -35.74
N PHE A 33 -14.89 31.48 -35.70
CA PHE A 33 -15.02 30.34 -34.80
C PHE A 33 -14.00 29.25 -35.13
N SER A 34 -13.78 28.95 -36.41
CA SER A 34 -12.78 27.96 -36.85
C SER A 34 -11.36 28.40 -36.53
N ILE A 35 -11.04 29.69 -36.70
CA ILE A 35 -9.75 30.28 -36.30
C ILE A 35 -9.61 30.21 -34.77
N TYR A 36 -10.64 30.56 -34.00
CA TYR A 36 -10.62 30.44 -32.54
C TYR A 36 -10.41 29.00 -32.09
N LEU A 37 -11.13 28.04 -32.69
CA LEU A 37 -11.00 26.62 -32.40
C LEU A 37 -9.59 26.13 -32.75
N PHE A 38 -9.07 26.51 -33.91
CA PHE A 38 -7.72 26.15 -34.35
C PHE A 38 -6.64 26.75 -33.45
N VAL A 39 -6.76 28.03 -33.06
CA VAL A 39 -5.86 28.67 -32.09
C VAL A 39 -5.95 27.98 -30.74
N LYS A 40 -7.14 27.61 -30.27
CA LYS A 40 -7.35 26.91 -28.99
C LYS A 40 -6.78 25.49 -29.04
N VAL A 41 -6.94 24.77 -30.14
CA VAL A 41 -6.33 23.45 -30.39
C VAL A 41 -4.81 23.57 -30.45
N MET A 42 -4.26 24.53 -31.19
CA MET A 42 -2.81 24.80 -31.22
C MET A 42 -2.25 25.23 -29.85
N THR A 43 -3.05 25.94 -29.04
CA THR A 43 -2.66 26.30 -27.67
C THR A 43 -2.73 25.10 -26.72
N LEU A 44 -3.70 24.20 -26.92
CA LEU A 44 -3.76 22.91 -26.22
C LEU A 44 -2.60 22.00 -26.62
N GLU A 45 -2.29 21.89 -27.91
CA GLU A 45 -1.13 21.16 -28.42
C GLU A 45 0.17 21.76 -27.90
N LYS A 46 0.31 23.10 -27.83
CA LYS A 46 1.45 23.73 -27.14
C LYS A 46 1.46 23.43 -25.65
N LYS A 47 0.33 23.34 -24.95
CA LYS A 47 0.28 22.97 -23.52
C LYS A 47 0.57 21.48 -23.28
N VAL A 48 0.33 20.63 -24.27
CA VAL A 48 0.67 19.19 -24.30
C VAL A 48 2.13 18.99 -24.74
N ALA A 49 2.64 19.77 -25.69
CA ALA A 49 4.03 19.76 -26.17
C ALA A 49 4.99 20.51 -25.24
N SER A 50 4.47 21.49 -24.48
CA SER A 50 5.08 22.07 -23.28
C SER A 50 4.60 21.36 -22.02
N GLY A 51 3.89 20.23 -22.15
CA GLY A 51 3.91 19.19 -21.14
C GLY A 51 5.37 18.86 -20.97
N GLY A 52 5.93 19.43 -19.90
CA GLY A 52 7.36 19.57 -19.73
C GLY A 52 8.05 18.25 -20.01
N SER A 53 9.27 18.34 -20.48
CA SER A 53 10.28 17.31 -20.25
C SER A 53 10.14 16.87 -18.80
N GLY A 54 9.35 15.81 -18.60
CA GLY A 54 9.27 15.04 -17.39
C GLY A 54 10.62 14.39 -17.34
N THR A 55 11.59 15.13 -16.81
CA THR A 55 12.69 14.51 -16.11
C THR A 55 11.98 13.58 -15.15
N THR A 56 12.01 12.28 -15.44
CA THR A 56 11.77 11.25 -14.46
C THR A 56 12.80 11.51 -13.37
N VAL A 57 12.46 12.40 -12.44
CA VAL A 57 12.98 12.29 -11.09
C VAL A 57 12.44 10.93 -10.68
N GLN A 58 13.26 9.89 -10.85
CA GLN A 58 13.01 8.64 -10.16
C GLN A 58 12.91 9.05 -8.70
N GLN A 59 11.70 9.07 -8.16
CA GLN A 59 11.47 9.41 -6.78
C GLN A 59 12.26 8.38 -5.97
N GLU A 60 13.38 8.83 -5.41
CA GLU A 60 14.28 7.94 -4.71
C GLU A 60 13.56 7.35 -3.49
N SER A 61 13.72 6.04 -3.26
CA SER A 61 13.10 5.37 -2.11
C SER A 61 13.38 6.13 -0.81
N PRO A 62 12.36 6.34 0.05
CA PRO A 62 12.54 7.02 1.32
C PRO A 62 13.36 6.16 2.29
N LEU A 63 13.52 4.87 2.02
CA LEU A 63 14.26 3.92 2.85
C LEU A 63 15.74 3.75 2.47
N LYS A 64 16.26 4.57 1.54
CA LYS A 64 17.71 4.67 1.32
C LYS A 64 18.47 4.99 2.61
N VAL A 65 19.68 4.46 2.75
CA VAL A 65 20.53 4.59 3.96
C VAL A 65 20.68 6.04 4.43
N ASP A 66 20.90 6.99 3.52
CA ASP A 66 21.06 8.40 3.88
C ASP A 66 19.79 8.99 4.51
N ASN A 67 18.62 8.60 3.99
CA ASN A 67 17.33 8.99 4.56
C ASN A 67 17.12 8.35 5.93
N LEU A 68 17.47 7.07 6.11
CA LEU A 68 17.39 6.40 7.42
C LEU A 68 18.23 7.13 8.49
N LYS A 69 19.44 7.60 8.13
CA LYS A 69 20.30 8.40 9.03
C LYS A 69 19.68 9.77 9.33
N LYS A 70 19.04 10.40 8.34
CA LYS A 70 18.28 11.65 8.55
C LYS A 70 17.12 11.44 9.54
N TYR A 71 16.36 10.36 9.39
CA TYR A 71 15.26 10.03 10.29
C TYR A 71 15.74 9.77 11.71
N ALA A 72 16.90 9.12 11.87
CA ALA A 72 17.50 8.93 13.18
C ALA A 72 17.81 10.28 13.87
N LYS A 73 18.35 11.24 13.12
CA LYS A 73 18.58 12.60 13.60
C LYS A 73 17.28 13.31 13.98
N GLU A 74 16.23 13.21 13.16
CA GLU A 74 14.91 13.80 13.44
C GLU A 74 14.29 13.24 14.73
N LEU A 75 14.48 11.94 14.98
CA LEU A 75 14.05 11.26 16.20
C LEU A 75 14.98 11.48 17.40
N LYS A 76 15.97 12.38 17.27
CA LYS A 76 16.92 12.76 18.31
C LYS A 76 17.75 11.58 18.85
N LEU A 77 18.01 10.58 18.01
CA LEU A 77 18.94 9.51 18.31
C LEU A 77 20.39 10.01 18.37
N ASN A 78 21.26 9.28 19.05
CA ASN A 78 22.70 9.50 18.94
C ASN A 78 23.15 9.05 17.55
N THR A 79 23.36 10.01 16.65
CA THR A 79 23.68 9.77 15.24
C THR A 79 25.03 9.06 15.06
N GLY A 80 26.02 9.31 15.93
CA GLY A 80 27.29 8.59 15.88
C GLY A 80 27.13 7.09 16.14
N LYS A 81 26.39 6.74 17.20
CA LYS A 81 26.06 5.32 17.52
C LYS A 81 25.19 4.68 16.45
N PHE A 82 24.16 5.40 15.99
CA PHE A 82 23.24 4.90 14.97
C PHE A 82 23.95 4.64 13.64
N ASN A 83 24.71 5.62 13.14
CA ASN A 83 25.42 5.50 11.86
C ASN A 83 26.42 4.36 11.93
N LYS A 84 27.21 4.26 13.00
CA LYS A 84 28.13 3.13 13.19
C LYS A 84 27.40 1.78 13.16
N CYS A 85 26.31 1.65 13.91
CA CYS A 85 25.50 0.42 13.94
C CYS A 85 25.00 0.02 12.55
N LEU A 86 24.49 0.98 11.76
CA LEU A 86 23.93 0.73 10.44
C LEU A 86 24.99 0.48 9.37
N ASP A 87 26.08 1.26 9.39
CA ASP A 87 27.16 1.20 8.40
C ASP A 87 27.99 -0.08 8.57
N ASP A 88 28.25 -0.49 9.81
CA ASP A 88 28.94 -1.76 10.11
C ASP A 88 28.05 -3.00 9.88
N GLY A 89 26.75 -2.81 9.64
CA GLY A 89 25.80 -3.92 9.53
C GLY A 89 25.63 -4.70 10.83
N ALA A 90 25.77 -4.03 11.99
CA ALA A 90 25.78 -4.67 13.30
C ALA A 90 24.50 -5.46 13.62
N LYS A 91 23.40 -5.18 12.91
CA LYS A 91 22.10 -5.84 13.07
C LYS A 91 21.80 -6.88 11.98
N LYS A 92 22.66 -7.03 10.98
CA LYS A 92 22.44 -7.94 9.84
C LYS A 92 22.13 -9.36 10.29
N ALA A 93 22.96 -9.94 11.17
CA ALA A 93 22.76 -11.31 11.66
C ALA A 93 21.46 -11.48 12.45
N ALA A 94 21.02 -10.46 13.19
CA ALA A 94 19.76 -10.51 13.93
C ALA A 94 18.55 -10.49 12.98
N VAL A 95 18.61 -9.65 11.94
CA VAL A 95 17.59 -9.60 10.88
C VAL A 95 17.54 -10.94 10.14
N GLU A 96 18.69 -11.47 9.70
CA GLU A 96 18.76 -12.75 9.00
C GLU A 96 18.23 -13.92 9.85
N ALA A 97 18.51 -13.92 11.16
CA ALA A 97 17.99 -14.92 12.08
C ALA A 97 16.45 -14.84 12.21
N GLN A 98 15.88 -13.64 12.26
CA GLN A 98 14.41 -13.46 12.30
C GLN A 98 13.76 -13.88 10.97
N THR A 99 14.36 -13.53 9.83
CA THR A 99 13.88 -13.96 8.51
C THR A 99 13.91 -15.48 8.39
N ALA A 100 15.05 -16.11 8.70
CA ALA A 100 15.20 -17.57 8.66
C ALA A 100 14.21 -18.26 9.60
N TYR A 101 14.00 -17.70 10.79
CA TYR A 101 13.01 -18.21 11.73
C TYR A 101 11.59 -18.11 11.16
N GLY A 102 11.19 -16.96 10.61
CA GLY A 102 9.90 -16.79 9.94
C GLY A 102 9.66 -17.85 8.87
N SER A 103 10.67 -18.12 8.02
CA SER A 103 10.58 -19.15 6.99
C SER A 103 10.40 -20.53 7.59
N SER A 104 11.13 -20.85 8.68
CA SER A 104 11.00 -22.13 9.36
C SER A 104 9.61 -22.39 9.96
N VAL A 105 8.89 -21.33 10.34
CA VAL A 105 7.52 -21.42 10.86
C VAL A 105 6.44 -21.27 9.79
N GLY A 106 6.83 -21.15 8.51
CA GLY A 106 5.93 -21.17 7.37
C GLY A 106 5.60 -19.80 6.75
N VAL A 107 6.26 -18.73 7.19
CA VAL A 107 6.15 -17.42 6.54
C VAL A 107 6.86 -17.46 5.20
N GLN A 108 6.12 -17.25 4.11
CA GLN A 108 6.64 -17.27 2.73
C GLN A 108 6.60 -15.88 2.07
N GLY A 109 5.95 -14.92 2.72
CA GLY A 109 5.79 -13.55 2.25
C GLY A 109 5.29 -12.66 3.38
N THR A 110 5.21 -11.36 3.11
CA THR A 110 4.87 -10.36 4.13
C THR A 110 3.62 -9.55 3.75
N PRO A 111 2.83 -9.09 4.74
CA PRO A 111 2.98 -9.41 6.16
C PRO A 111 2.52 -10.85 6.45
N GLY A 112 3.17 -11.52 7.39
CA GLY A 112 2.75 -12.81 7.93
C GLY A 112 2.39 -12.69 9.39
N PHE A 113 1.16 -13.01 9.78
CA PHE A 113 0.69 -12.86 11.15
C PHE A 113 0.50 -14.21 11.85
N PHE A 114 0.75 -14.23 13.15
CA PHE A 114 0.31 -15.30 14.05
C PHE A 114 -0.51 -14.69 15.19
N ILE A 115 -1.77 -15.10 15.34
CA ILE A 115 -2.65 -14.74 16.47
C ILE A 115 -2.77 -15.96 17.37
N ASN A 116 -2.12 -15.94 18.55
CA ASN A 116 -1.93 -17.11 19.42
C ASN A 116 -1.47 -18.35 18.63
N GLY A 117 -0.58 -18.15 17.66
CA GLY A 117 -0.03 -19.22 16.82
C GLY A 117 -0.88 -19.60 15.60
N ARG A 118 -2.09 -19.06 15.43
CA ARG A 118 -2.90 -19.26 14.21
C ARG A 118 -2.41 -18.32 13.12
N PHE A 119 -2.06 -18.88 11.96
CA PHE A 119 -1.39 -18.12 10.91
C PHE A 119 -2.41 -17.38 10.03
N LEU A 120 -2.11 -16.12 9.70
CA LEU A 120 -2.87 -15.30 8.75
C LEU A 120 -1.89 -14.53 7.85
N ALA A 121 -1.83 -14.88 6.56
CA ALA A 121 -0.88 -14.34 5.59
C ALA A 121 -1.49 -13.20 4.75
N GLY A 122 -0.91 -12.01 4.85
CA GLY A 122 -1.27 -10.86 4.02
C GLY A 122 -2.03 -9.76 4.77
N ALA A 123 -2.29 -8.68 4.04
CA ALA A 123 -2.95 -7.48 4.56
C ALA A 123 -4.48 -7.65 4.58
N PHE A 124 -4.98 -8.50 5.50
CA PHE A 124 -6.40 -8.70 5.70
C PHE A 124 -7.08 -7.46 6.34
N PRO A 125 -8.38 -7.26 6.10
CA PRO A 125 -9.17 -6.27 6.82
C PRO A 125 -9.22 -6.56 8.33
N PHE A 126 -9.42 -5.51 9.12
CA PHE A 126 -9.52 -5.59 10.59
C PHE A 126 -10.49 -6.68 11.09
N GLU A 127 -11.65 -6.85 10.44
CA GLU A 127 -12.68 -7.82 10.85
C GLU A 127 -12.18 -9.27 10.93
N PHE A 128 -11.22 -9.66 10.09
CA PHE A 128 -10.63 -11.00 10.12
C PHE A 128 -9.78 -11.20 11.37
N PHE A 129 -8.96 -10.20 11.71
CA PHE A 129 -8.19 -10.20 12.95
C PHE A 129 -9.12 -10.16 14.17
N LYS A 130 -10.15 -9.31 14.11
CA LYS A 130 -11.15 -9.16 15.15
C LYS A 130 -11.80 -10.50 15.50
N GLU A 131 -12.26 -11.23 14.49
CA GLU A 131 -12.88 -12.54 14.69
C GLU A 131 -11.93 -13.54 15.39
N ILE A 132 -10.69 -13.63 14.93
CA ILE A 132 -9.71 -14.56 15.52
C ILE A 132 -9.36 -14.14 16.95
N ILE A 133 -9.09 -12.86 17.19
CA ILE A 133 -8.76 -12.31 18.51
C ILE A 133 -9.92 -12.52 19.49
N ASP A 134 -11.16 -12.21 19.10
CA ASP A 134 -12.33 -12.37 19.96
C ASP A 134 -12.56 -13.84 20.35
N LYS A 135 -12.38 -14.77 19.40
CA LYS A 135 -12.46 -16.21 19.69
C LYS A 135 -11.37 -16.66 20.67
N GLU A 136 -10.14 -16.15 20.51
CA GLU A 136 -9.06 -16.43 21.46
C GLU A 136 -9.35 -15.86 22.86
N LEU A 137 -9.87 -14.64 22.94
CA LEU A 137 -10.25 -14.02 24.22
C LEU A 137 -11.40 -14.75 24.92
N ALA A 138 -12.35 -15.27 24.14
CA ALA A 138 -13.47 -16.06 24.65
C ALA A 138 -13.10 -17.51 25.00
N GLY A 139 -11.89 -17.98 24.65
CA GLY A 139 -11.49 -19.38 24.80
C GLY A 139 -12.21 -20.32 23.82
N THR A 140 -12.76 -19.79 22.73
CA THR A 140 -13.48 -20.54 21.69
C THR A 140 -12.71 -20.63 20.37
N GLY A 141 -11.40 -20.33 20.37
CA GLY A 141 -10.54 -20.54 19.21
C GLY A 141 -10.50 -22.03 18.84
N SER A 142 -10.63 -22.34 17.54
CA SER A 142 -10.82 -23.72 17.07
C SER A 142 -9.79 -24.09 16.01
N THR A 143 -9.32 -25.34 16.01
CA THR A 143 -8.50 -25.87 14.89
C THR A 143 -9.35 -26.24 13.68
N ASP A 144 -10.67 -26.27 13.82
CA ASP A 144 -11.62 -26.55 12.75
C ASP A 144 -11.92 -25.27 11.97
N CYS A 145 -11.59 -25.29 10.68
CA CYS A 145 -11.84 -24.19 9.75
C CYS A 145 -13.34 -23.80 9.71
N THR A 146 -14.25 -24.77 9.86
CA THR A 146 -15.70 -24.53 9.81
C THR A 146 -16.24 -23.72 11.00
N ALA A 147 -15.45 -23.56 12.06
CA ALA A 147 -15.80 -22.76 13.22
C ALA A 147 -15.60 -21.25 13.03
N TYR A 148 -15.07 -20.83 11.87
CA TYR A 148 -14.85 -19.43 11.51
C TYR A 148 -15.89 -18.95 10.48
N SER A 149 -15.94 -17.65 10.21
CA SER A 149 -16.80 -17.07 9.18
C SER A 149 -16.60 -17.72 7.81
N THR A 150 -17.65 -17.69 6.99
CA THR A 150 -17.60 -18.16 5.60
C THR A 150 -16.51 -17.48 4.78
N GLU A 151 -16.13 -16.26 5.15
CA GLU A 151 -15.06 -15.47 4.56
C GLU A 151 -13.69 -16.04 4.92
N LEU A 152 -13.43 -16.31 6.20
CA LEU A 152 -12.18 -16.94 6.64
C LEU A 152 -12.04 -18.38 6.14
N GLN A 153 -13.16 -19.12 6.05
CA GLN A 153 -13.18 -20.49 5.54
C GLN A 153 -12.59 -20.63 4.14
N LYS A 154 -12.72 -19.60 3.29
CA LYS A 154 -12.11 -19.54 1.93
C LYS A 154 -10.59 -19.67 1.95
N TYR A 155 -9.94 -19.38 3.08
CA TYR A 155 -8.49 -19.34 3.22
C TYR A 155 -7.91 -20.48 4.07
N CYS A 156 -8.77 -21.35 4.63
CA CYS A 156 -8.35 -22.54 5.37
C CYS A 156 -8.94 -23.85 4.84
N SER A 157 -9.97 -23.79 3.99
CA SER A 157 -10.60 -24.99 3.39
C SER A 157 -9.99 -25.38 2.05
N ASP A 158 -9.29 -24.46 1.39
CA ASP A 158 -8.68 -24.68 0.08
C ASP A 158 -7.22 -25.11 0.25
N PRO A 159 -6.84 -26.33 -0.17
CA PRO A 159 -5.45 -26.79 -0.13
C PRO A 159 -4.48 -25.90 -0.91
N GLN A 160 -4.96 -25.14 -1.89
CA GLN A 160 -4.16 -24.23 -2.71
C GLN A 160 -4.10 -22.81 -2.15
N ASN A 161 -4.98 -22.45 -1.21
CA ASN A 161 -5.04 -21.14 -0.58
C ASN A 161 -5.05 -21.30 0.94
N GLN A 162 -3.85 -21.32 1.52
CA GLN A 162 -3.61 -21.47 2.96
C GLN A 162 -3.25 -20.12 3.61
N ALA A 163 -3.89 -19.04 3.17
CA ALA A 163 -3.65 -17.72 3.77
C ALA A 163 -4.17 -17.64 5.22
N PHE A 164 -5.01 -18.57 5.66
CA PHE A 164 -5.37 -18.75 7.07
C PHE A 164 -5.14 -20.20 7.49
N ASN A 165 -4.41 -20.42 8.57
CA ASN A 165 -4.28 -21.74 9.19
C ASN A 165 -4.77 -21.67 10.64
N PRO A 166 -5.93 -22.30 10.95
CA PRO A 166 -6.46 -22.27 12.29
C PRO A 166 -5.70 -23.17 13.25
N VAL A 167 -4.80 -24.05 12.81
CA VAL A 167 -4.03 -24.91 13.71
C VAL A 167 -2.89 -24.11 14.36
N PRO A 168 -2.89 -23.90 15.69
CA PRO A 168 -1.85 -23.11 16.33
C PRO A 168 -0.47 -23.74 16.19
N LYS A 169 0.52 -22.89 15.93
CA LYS A 169 1.94 -23.21 16.01
C LYS A 169 2.61 -22.33 17.07
N GLU A 170 3.49 -22.89 17.88
CA GLU A 170 4.30 -22.07 18.78
C GLU A 170 5.24 -21.15 18.00
N VAL A 171 5.29 -19.88 18.39
CA VAL A 171 6.16 -18.86 17.79
C VAL A 171 7.09 -18.32 18.88
N ASP A 172 8.39 -18.53 18.72
CA ASP A 172 9.44 -17.98 19.58
C ASP A 172 9.62 -16.48 19.27
N VAL A 173 9.30 -15.65 20.25
CA VAL A 173 9.33 -14.19 20.18
C VAL A 173 10.49 -13.58 20.96
N LYS A 174 11.48 -14.36 21.42
CA LYS A 174 12.58 -13.85 22.28
C LYS A 174 13.33 -12.66 21.71
N ASN A 175 13.51 -12.63 20.39
CA ASN A 175 14.27 -11.57 19.71
C ASN A 175 13.35 -10.50 19.08
N ALA A 176 12.05 -10.62 19.22
CA ALA A 176 11.08 -9.70 18.63
C ALA A 176 11.01 -8.38 19.41
N GLN A 177 10.60 -7.32 18.72
CA GLN A 177 10.26 -6.05 19.36
C GLN A 177 8.82 -6.09 19.84
N VAL A 178 8.56 -5.66 21.08
CA VAL A 178 7.26 -5.90 21.75
C VAL A 178 6.57 -4.61 22.18
N LYS A 179 5.23 -4.58 22.05
CA LYS A 179 4.34 -3.51 22.51
C LYS A 179 3.09 -4.11 23.15
N GLY A 180 2.52 -3.43 24.14
CA GLY A 180 1.34 -3.91 24.88
C GLY A 180 1.67 -4.55 26.24
N PRO A 181 0.65 -4.89 27.04
CA PRO A 181 0.83 -5.33 28.42
C PRO A 181 1.36 -6.76 28.51
N LYS A 182 2.16 -7.03 29.55
CA LYS A 182 2.66 -8.40 29.84
C LYS A 182 1.55 -9.39 30.23
N THR A 183 0.38 -8.88 30.61
CA THR A 183 -0.80 -9.65 31.04
C THR A 183 -1.79 -9.90 29.91
N ALA A 184 -1.49 -9.47 28.68
CA ALA A 184 -2.34 -9.71 27.52
C ALA A 184 -2.62 -11.22 27.36
N LYS A 185 -3.87 -11.55 27.03
CA LYS A 185 -4.30 -12.94 26.80
C LYS A 185 -4.05 -13.39 25.37
N VAL A 186 -3.95 -12.44 24.45
CA VAL A 186 -3.69 -12.70 23.03
C VAL A 186 -2.33 -12.14 22.65
N THR A 187 -1.54 -12.98 21.98
CA THR A 187 -0.28 -12.60 21.35
C THR A 187 -0.50 -12.47 19.85
N VAL A 188 -0.12 -11.33 19.28
CA VAL A 188 -0.08 -11.12 17.83
C VAL A 188 1.37 -10.93 17.42
N VAL A 189 1.87 -11.78 16.53
CA VAL A 189 3.22 -11.66 15.95
C VAL A 189 3.08 -11.29 14.49
N GLU A 190 3.76 -10.24 14.05
CA GLU A 190 3.88 -9.86 12.64
C GLU A 190 5.31 -10.07 12.15
N PHE A 191 5.46 -10.81 11.05
CA PHE A 191 6.65 -10.83 10.22
C PHE A 191 6.45 -9.85 9.07
N SER A 192 7.27 -8.80 9.03
CA SER A 192 7.02 -7.63 8.18
C SER A 192 8.26 -7.16 7.44
N ASP A 193 8.03 -6.34 6.43
CA ASP A 193 9.03 -5.70 5.59
C ASP A 193 8.62 -4.24 5.37
N PHE A 194 9.50 -3.30 5.72
CA PHE A 194 9.24 -1.87 5.62
C PHE A 194 9.04 -1.37 4.18
N GLU A 195 9.55 -2.05 3.16
CA GLU A 195 9.31 -1.71 1.74
C GLU A 195 8.10 -2.45 1.14
N CYS A 196 7.50 -3.40 1.85
CA CYS A 196 6.42 -4.21 1.29
C CYS A 196 5.10 -3.42 1.23
N PRO A 197 4.48 -3.24 0.05
CA PRO A 197 3.21 -2.53 -0.10
C PRO A 197 2.06 -3.15 0.71
N PHE A 198 2.08 -4.46 0.95
CA PHE A 198 1.08 -5.12 1.78
C PHE A 198 1.32 -4.83 3.27
N CYS A 199 2.57 -4.77 3.72
CA CYS A 199 2.89 -4.42 5.11
C CYS A 199 2.46 -2.99 5.41
N ILE A 200 2.73 -2.05 4.50
CA ILE A 200 2.28 -0.66 4.58
C ILE A 200 0.75 -0.60 4.67
N ARG A 201 0.01 -1.40 3.90
CA ARG A 201 -1.46 -1.48 3.99
C ARG A 201 -1.97 -2.15 5.28
N ALA A 202 -1.18 -3.04 5.88
CA ALA A 202 -1.55 -3.69 7.13
C ALA A 202 -1.27 -2.81 8.36
N PHE A 203 -0.34 -1.85 8.26
CA PHE A 203 0.05 -0.98 9.37
C PHE A 203 -1.16 -0.28 10.07
N PRO A 204 -2.11 0.35 9.35
CA PRO A 204 -3.31 0.91 9.99
C PRO A 204 -4.21 -0.13 10.68
N THR A 205 -4.28 -1.36 10.13
CA THR A 205 -5.02 -2.47 10.76
C THR A 205 -4.37 -2.85 12.10
N VAL A 206 -3.04 -2.92 12.15
CA VAL A 206 -2.29 -3.19 13.40
C VAL A 206 -2.49 -2.06 14.41
N GLU A 207 -2.48 -0.79 13.98
CA GLU A 207 -2.80 0.33 14.86
C GLU A 207 -4.22 0.22 15.44
N GLN A 208 -5.19 -0.19 14.63
CA GLN A 208 -6.56 -0.42 15.08
C GLN A 208 -6.64 -1.56 16.10
N ILE A 209 -5.96 -2.70 15.85
CA ILE A 209 -5.88 -3.82 16.80
C ILE A 209 -5.33 -3.34 18.15
N LEU A 210 -4.20 -2.63 18.14
CA LEU A 210 -3.56 -2.14 19.37
C LEU A 210 -4.41 -1.11 20.12
N LYS A 211 -5.24 -0.35 19.40
CA LYS A 211 -6.17 0.61 19.99
C LYS A 211 -7.38 -0.07 20.63
N GLU A 212 -8.02 -0.99 19.91
CA GLU A 212 -9.25 -1.66 20.34
C GLU A 212 -8.98 -2.69 21.45
N TYR A 213 -7.88 -3.43 21.34
CA TYR A 213 -7.49 -4.50 22.28
C TYR A 213 -6.34 -4.10 23.21
N LYS A 214 -6.26 -2.82 23.60
CA LYS A 214 -5.13 -2.24 24.35
C LYS A 214 -4.69 -3.01 25.61
N ASN A 215 -5.60 -3.73 26.25
CA ASN A 215 -5.34 -4.50 27.47
C ASN A 215 -5.17 -6.00 27.22
N ASP A 216 -5.59 -6.45 26.04
CA ASP A 216 -5.86 -7.85 25.74
C ASP A 216 -4.87 -8.43 24.73
N VAL A 217 -4.28 -7.57 23.90
CA VAL A 217 -3.29 -7.93 22.88
C VAL A 217 -1.89 -7.44 23.24
N ARG A 218 -0.93 -8.35 23.12
CA ARG A 218 0.51 -8.04 23.11
C ARG A 218 1.04 -8.33 21.72
N PHE A 219 1.62 -7.29 21.11
CA PHE A 219 2.09 -7.30 19.75
C PHE A 219 3.59 -7.46 19.68
N TYR A 220 4.06 -8.27 18.75
CA TYR A 220 5.46 -8.53 18.47
C TYR A 220 5.75 -8.29 17.00
N PHE A 221 6.80 -7.53 16.72
CA PHE A 221 7.30 -7.28 15.38
C PHE A 221 8.59 -8.09 15.14
N MET A 222 8.60 -8.82 14.03
CA MET A 222 9.71 -9.62 13.52
C MET A 222 10.10 -9.13 12.13
N GLN A 223 11.39 -8.97 11.90
CA GLN A 223 11.93 -8.58 10.60
C GLN A 223 11.82 -9.75 9.62
N PHE A 224 11.33 -9.47 8.43
CA PHE A 224 11.31 -10.40 7.30
C PHE A 224 11.51 -9.64 5.98
N PRO A 225 12.65 -8.94 5.78
CA PRO A 225 12.90 -8.23 4.53
C PRO A 225 12.99 -9.19 3.34
N LEU A 226 12.20 -8.93 2.30
CA LEU A 226 12.18 -9.69 1.04
C LEU A 226 13.27 -9.17 0.10
N THR A 227 14.54 -9.38 0.47
CA THR A 227 15.72 -8.76 -0.15
C THR A 227 15.90 -9.01 -1.65
N GLN A 228 15.18 -9.99 -2.22
CA GLN A 228 15.20 -10.28 -3.66
C GLN A 228 14.41 -9.26 -4.49
N ILE A 229 13.43 -8.59 -3.89
CA ILE A 229 12.52 -7.67 -4.58
C ILE A 229 12.46 -6.29 -3.92
N HIS A 230 12.92 -6.17 -2.67
CA HIS A 230 12.95 -4.92 -1.92
C HIS A 230 14.40 -4.57 -1.54
N PRO A 231 15.07 -3.69 -2.33
CA PRO A 231 16.52 -3.47 -2.23
C PRO A 231 16.96 -2.70 -0.97
N ASN A 232 16.08 -1.93 -0.33
CA ASN A 232 16.36 -1.18 0.90
C ASN A 232 15.82 -1.86 2.17
N ALA A 233 14.96 -2.88 2.05
CA ALA A 233 14.30 -3.56 3.16
C ALA A 233 15.26 -4.07 4.23
N GLN A 234 16.38 -4.67 3.82
CA GLN A 234 17.41 -5.15 4.74
C GLN A 234 17.98 -4.01 5.59
N LYS A 235 18.31 -2.88 4.96
CA LYS A 235 18.88 -1.72 5.67
C LYS A 235 17.83 -0.99 6.52
N ALA A 236 16.57 -0.94 6.08
CA ALA A 236 15.46 -0.44 6.89
C ALA A 236 15.25 -1.30 8.16
N ALA A 237 15.29 -2.62 8.03
CA ALA A 237 15.22 -3.56 9.15
C ALA A 237 16.39 -3.35 10.13
N GLU A 238 17.63 -3.32 9.64
CA GLU A 238 18.82 -3.06 10.45
C GLU A 238 18.73 -1.69 11.17
N ALA A 239 18.32 -0.65 10.47
CA ALA A 239 18.15 0.69 11.01
C ALA A 239 17.13 0.74 12.16
N SER A 240 15.99 0.06 12.02
CA SER A 240 14.99 -0.02 13.09
C SER A 240 15.57 -0.70 14.34
N LEU A 241 16.38 -1.75 14.20
CA LEU A 241 17.05 -2.41 15.33
C LEU A 241 18.20 -1.56 15.91
N CYS A 242 18.88 -0.74 15.10
CA CYS A 242 19.82 0.26 15.61
C CYS A 242 19.13 1.38 16.42
N ALA A 243 17.88 1.72 16.07
CA ALA A 243 17.05 2.59 16.89
C ALA A 243 16.56 1.88 18.17
N ALA A 244 16.30 0.56 18.10
CA ALA A 244 15.93 -0.25 19.27
C ALA A 244 17.01 -0.24 20.36
N ASP A 245 18.29 -0.32 20.00
CA ASP A 245 19.43 -0.19 20.94
C ASP A 245 19.42 1.12 21.74
N GLN A 246 18.67 2.11 21.28
CA GLN A 246 18.53 3.43 21.88
C GLN A 246 17.11 3.69 22.40
N GLY A 247 16.28 2.64 22.48
CA GLY A 247 14.92 2.71 23.04
C GLY A 247 13.90 3.41 22.13
N LYS A 248 14.17 3.53 20.83
CA LYS A 248 13.32 4.23 19.84
C LYS A 248 12.86 3.35 18.69
N PHE A 249 12.70 2.05 18.94
CA PHE A 249 12.24 1.13 17.90
C PHE A 249 10.90 1.57 17.31
N TRP A 250 9.88 1.79 18.16
CA TRP A 250 8.51 2.06 17.71
C TRP A 250 8.38 3.40 16.99
N GLU A 251 9.03 4.46 17.49
CA GLU A 251 9.02 5.74 16.80
C GLU A 251 9.74 5.68 15.45
N PHE A 252 10.78 4.85 15.32
CA PHE A 252 11.46 4.64 14.04
C PHE A 252 10.60 3.78 13.09
N HIS A 253 10.07 2.66 13.58
CA HIS A 253 9.15 1.76 12.88
C HIS A 253 7.95 2.52 12.28
N ASP A 254 7.21 3.26 13.10
CA ASP A 254 6.01 3.99 12.67
C ASP A 254 6.36 5.04 11.62
N LYS A 255 7.52 5.69 11.76
CA LYS A 255 8.03 6.65 10.78
C LYS A 255 8.33 6.01 9.43
N LEU A 256 8.92 4.81 9.40
CA LEU A 256 9.22 4.13 8.14
C LEU A 256 7.93 3.79 7.37
N PHE A 257 6.94 3.19 8.04
CA PHE A 257 5.66 2.87 7.39
C PHE A 257 4.87 4.10 6.97
N THR A 258 4.90 5.18 7.76
CA THR A 258 4.21 6.43 7.41
C THR A 258 4.81 7.07 6.15
N LEU A 259 6.14 7.07 6.01
CA LEU A 259 6.81 7.68 4.86
C LEU A 259 6.57 6.92 3.55
N GLU A 260 6.52 5.59 3.61
CA GLU A 260 6.19 4.75 2.47
C GLU A 260 4.71 4.87 2.06
N SER A 261 3.80 5.09 3.02
CA SER A 261 2.37 5.31 2.73
C SER A 261 2.06 6.62 1.99
N ALA A 262 3.03 7.55 1.94
CA ALA A 262 2.88 8.87 1.32
C ALA A 262 3.35 8.92 -0.15
N GLN A 263 3.73 7.77 -0.73
CA GLN A 263 4.13 7.62 -2.13
C GLN A 263 2.98 7.14 -3.02
#